data_AF-A0A957S476-F1
#
_entry.id   AF-A0A957S476-F1
#
_cell.length_a   1.000
_cell.length_b   1.000
_cell.length_c   1.000
_cell.angle_alpha   90.00
_cell.angle_beta   90.00
_cell.angle_gamma   90.00
#
_symmetry.space_group_name_H-M   'P 1'
#
loop_
_entity.id
_entity.type
_entity.pdbx_description
1 polymer ?
#
loop_
_entity_poly.entity_id
_entity_poly.type
_entity_poly.pdbx_seq_one_letter_code
_entity_poly.pdbx_strand_id
1 'polypeptide(L)'
;MSRTLTLFFACLLSLAGLFAAPAHLAAQAEPVPYCQLLSPADCDLLQAAHTAMSTLQAGASSSTLTLQAERIPEMPPATLSIQVDAAARFALDDAAQAQRLALAAMPPADLAAMFDDPPALMDALATILTGTHAATSAQVTVAPELVDFIAATAAEEGDPIPFDLPTTVTLETRLDAGTVYVNFSALADVLPGLRAVGDIWLGVDIIPLLDFLAAPSDADLDVSTLSPEEQIQLGQALSVVSAGFGGPLAPMLAASPWAAQVAPFLVVERLEDGVIDGRATATFLTTIDYAALLQSP
;
A
#
# COMPACT_ATOMS: atom_id res chain seq x y z
N MET A 1 0.77 0.83 28.00
CA MET A 1 -0.04 0.67 26.77
C MET A 1 -0.19 -0.84 26.57
N SER A 2 -1.43 -1.34 26.51
CA SER A 2 -1.71 -2.77 26.42
C SER A 2 -1.05 -3.42 25.19
N ARG A 3 -0.58 -4.66 25.31
CA ARG A 3 -0.05 -5.43 24.16
C ARG A 3 -1.11 -5.59 23.06
N THR A 4 -2.36 -5.82 23.46
CA THR A 4 -3.52 -6.02 22.58
C THR A 4 -3.88 -4.73 21.84
N LEU A 5 -3.85 -3.60 22.55
CA LEU A 5 -4.06 -2.25 21.97
C LEU A 5 -2.93 -1.86 21.01
N THR A 6 -1.68 -2.18 21.36
CA THR A 6 -0.51 -1.90 20.52
C THR A 6 -0.55 -2.73 19.23
N LEU A 7 -0.93 -4.01 19.32
CA LEU A 7 -1.12 -4.87 18.16
C LEU A 7 -2.29 -4.42 17.28
N PHE A 8 -3.41 -3.97 17.85
CA PHE A 8 -4.56 -3.48 17.10
C PHE A 8 -4.23 -2.19 16.34
N PHE A 9 -3.66 -1.19 17.02
CA PHE A 9 -3.23 0.04 16.36
C PHE A 9 -2.12 -0.24 15.35
N ALA A 10 -1.15 -1.10 15.66
CA ALA A 10 -0.12 -1.49 14.69
C ALA A 10 -0.75 -2.19 13.48
N CYS A 11 -1.74 -3.06 13.66
CA CYS A 11 -2.42 -3.75 12.57
C CYS A 11 -3.25 -2.78 11.72
N LEU A 12 -4.01 -1.86 12.34
CA LEU A 12 -4.75 -0.82 11.64
C LEU A 12 -3.85 0.17 10.92
N LEU A 13 -2.73 0.60 11.53
CA LEU A 13 -1.74 1.46 10.88
C LEU A 13 -1.01 0.73 9.76
N SER A 14 -0.72 -0.56 9.92
CA SER A 14 -0.11 -1.38 8.87
C SER A 14 -1.09 -1.54 7.71
N LEU A 15 -2.36 -1.84 8.00
CA LEU A 15 -3.42 -2.00 7.00
C LEU A 15 -3.69 -0.67 6.27
N ALA A 16 -3.85 0.43 7.01
CA ALA A 16 -4.03 1.76 6.42
C ALA A 16 -2.79 2.19 5.62
N GLY A 17 -1.57 1.91 6.10
CA GLY A 17 -0.32 2.20 5.39
C GLY A 17 -0.14 1.37 4.12
N LEU A 18 -0.52 0.08 4.16
CA LEU A 18 -0.51 -0.84 3.01
C LEU A 18 -1.45 -0.36 1.88
N PHE A 19 -2.55 0.31 2.21
CA PHE A 19 -3.58 0.71 1.24
C PHE A 19 -3.65 2.21 0.92
N ALA A 20 -2.99 3.06 1.71
CA ALA A 20 -2.88 4.51 1.45
C ALA A 20 -1.71 4.87 0.52
N ALA A 21 -0.85 3.90 0.19
CA ALA A 21 0.26 4.12 -0.73
C ALA A 21 -0.27 4.46 -2.13
N PRO A 22 0.25 5.51 -2.80
CA PRO A 22 -0.15 5.83 -4.16
C PRO A 22 0.37 4.79 -5.16
N ALA A 23 -0.42 3.74 -5.40
CA ALA A 23 -0.81 3.14 -6.69
C ALA A 23 0.08 3.19 -7.94
N HIS A 24 0.73 4.32 -8.19
CA HIS A 24 1.17 4.80 -9.48
C HIS A 24 2.65 4.53 -9.75
N LEU A 25 3.38 4.04 -8.74
CA LEU A 25 4.80 3.76 -8.87
C LEU A 25 5.09 2.33 -9.39
N ALA A 26 4.05 1.50 -9.57
CA ALA A 26 4.15 0.20 -10.23
C ALA A 26 3.64 0.25 -11.68
N ALA A 27 4.45 0.80 -12.57
CA ALA A 27 4.35 0.49 -13.99
C ALA A 27 5.66 -0.13 -14.46
N GLN A 28 5.92 -1.35 -14.02
CA GLN A 28 7.02 -2.14 -14.58
C GLN A 28 6.66 -2.63 -15.99
N ALA A 29 7.69 -2.82 -16.81
CA ALA A 29 7.56 -3.25 -18.20
C ALA A 29 7.44 -4.79 -18.31
N GLU A 30 6.29 -5.22 -18.85
CA GLU A 30 5.91 -6.53 -19.42
C GLU A 30 5.88 -7.81 -18.56
N PRO A 31 5.04 -8.82 -18.90
CA PRO A 31 3.83 -8.80 -19.74
C PRO A 31 2.56 -8.97 -18.90
N VAL A 32 1.43 -8.72 -19.55
CA VAL A 32 0.08 -8.75 -18.97
C VAL A 32 -0.51 -10.17 -19.12
N PRO A 33 -0.48 -11.05 -18.09
CA PRO A 33 -1.14 -12.36 -18.16
C PRO A 33 -2.66 -12.26 -18.32
N TYR A 34 -3.26 -11.09 -18.07
CA TYR A 34 -4.72 -10.89 -18.19
C TYR A 34 -5.20 -10.61 -19.63
N CYS A 35 -4.33 -10.28 -20.58
CA CYS A 35 -4.77 -10.08 -21.98
C CYS A 35 -5.26 -11.38 -22.63
N GLN A 36 -4.82 -12.54 -22.12
CA GLN A 36 -5.35 -13.84 -22.53
C GLN A 36 -6.80 -14.06 -22.07
N LEU A 37 -7.26 -13.28 -21.08
CA LEU A 37 -8.59 -13.34 -20.50
C LEU A 37 -9.56 -12.33 -21.13
N LEU A 38 -9.08 -11.48 -22.05
CA LEU A 38 -9.83 -10.34 -22.59
C LEU A 38 -9.92 -10.39 -24.13
N SER A 39 -10.87 -9.63 -24.68
CA SER A 39 -10.88 -9.36 -26.10
C SER A 39 -9.64 -8.53 -26.50
N PRO A 40 -9.16 -8.60 -27.76
CA PRO A 40 -8.03 -7.77 -28.21
C PRO A 40 -8.25 -6.27 -27.97
N ALA A 41 -9.48 -5.77 -28.22
CA ALA A 41 -9.80 -4.36 -28.02
C ALA A 41 -9.75 -3.93 -26.55
N ASP A 42 -10.18 -4.79 -25.62
CA ASP A 42 -10.14 -4.50 -24.18
C ASP A 42 -8.73 -4.62 -23.62
N CYS A 43 -7.94 -5.58 -24.13
CA CYS A 43 -6.52 -5.68 -23.86
C CYS A 43 -5.78 -4.42 -24.31
N ASP A 44 -6.06 -3.91 -25.52
CA ASP A 44 -5.45 -2.67 -26.03
C ASP A 44 -5.79 -1.46 -25.15
N LEU A 45 -7.02 -1.37 -24.63
CA LEU A 45 -7.42 -0.30 -23.71
C LEU A 45 -6.65 -0.35 -22.39
N LEU A 46 -6.50 -1.53 -21.79
CA LEU A 46 -5.75 -1.68 -20.55
C LEU A 46 -4.25 -1.47 -20.74
N GLN A 47 -3.68 -1.89 -21.87
CA GLN A 47 -2.29 -1.60 -22.21
C GLN A 47 -2.06 -0.10 -22.40
N ALA A 48 -2.94 0.58 -23.14
CA ALA A 48 -2.87 2.03 -23.32
C ALA A 48 -2.98 2.77 -21.98
N ALA A 49 -3.89 2.33 -21.10
CA ALA A 49 -4.00 2.87 -19.75
C ALA A 49 -2.72 2.65 -18.95
N HIS A 50 -2.15 1.44 -18.97
CA HIS A 50 -0.87 1.12 -18.29
C HIS A 50 0.27 2.02 -18.76
N THR A 51 0.44 2.17 -20.07
CA THR A 51 1.46 3.05 -20.66
C THR A 51 1.23 4.52 -20.29
N ALA A 52 -0.02 4.98 -20.28
CA ALA A 52 -0.32 6.34 -19.85
C ALA A 52 0.03 6.55 -18.37
N MET A 53 -0.30 5.58 -17.50
CA MET A 53 0.03 5.64 -16.07
C MET A 53 1.53 5.58 -15.81
N SER A 54 2.29 4.84 -16.63
CA SER A 54 3.74 4.66 -16.42
C SER A 54 4.55 5.94 -16.57
N THR A 55 4.01 6.93 -17.27
CA THR A 55 4.68 8.21 -17.57
C THR A 55 4.13 9.38 -16.75
N LEU A 56 3.16 9.14 -15.85
CA LEU A 56 2.62 10.20 -15.01
C LEU A 56 3.68 10.75 -14.06
N GLN A 57 3.79 12.08 -14.05
CA GLN A 57 4.58 12.85 -13.08
C GLN A 57 3.74 13.28 -11.88
N ALA A 58 2.43 13.41 -12.04
CA ALA A 58 1.52 13.77 -10.96
C ALA A 58 0.17 13.07 -11.14
N GLY A 59 -0.50 12.84 -10.03
CA GLY A 59 -1.81 12.19 -10.05
C GLY A 59 -2.52 12.30 -8.71
N ALA A 60 -3.80 11.97 -8.75
CA ALA A 60 -4.62 11.78 -7.57
C ALA A 60 -5.39 10.46 -7.72
N SER A 61 -5.61 9.80 -6.61
CA SER A 61 -6.39 8.57 -6.52
C SER A 61 -7.31 8.62 -5.31
N SER A 62 -8.41 7.90 -5.43
CA SER A 62 -9.32 7.61 -4.34
C SER A 62 -9.65 6.13 -4.38
N SER A 63 -9.64 5.48 -3.24
CA SER A 63 -9.95 4.06 -3.09
C SER A 63 -10.88 3.86 -1.89
N THR A 64 -11.82 2.95 -2.05
CA THR A 64 -12.66 2.46 -0.96
C THR A 64 -12.44 0.96 -0.86
N LEU A 65 -11.93 0.51 0.29
CA LEU A 65 -11.85 -0.89 0.65
C LEU A 65 -12.95 -1.19 1.64
N THR A 66 -13.75 -2.20 1.37
CA THR A 66 -14.73 -2.73 2.33
C THR A 66 -14.36 -4.18 2.64
N LEU A 67 -14.01 -4.44 3.88
CA LEU A 67 -13.81 -5.77 4.42
C LEU A 67 -15.07 -6.16 5.16
N GLN A 68 -15.66 -7.28 4.76
CA GLN A 68 -16.78 -7.90 5.46
C GLN A 68 -16.43 -9.36 5.70
N ALA A 69 -16.49 -9.78 6.96
CA ALA A 69 -16.32 -11.15 7.35
C ALA A 69 -17.54 -11.59 8.14
N GLU A 70 -18.15 -12.70 7.74
CA GLU A 70 -19.37 -13.22 8.37
C GLU A 70 -19.12 -14.60 8.97
N ARG A 71 -19.86 -14.92 10.02
CA ARG A 71 -19.88 -16.24 10.68
C ARG A 71 -18.50 -16.69 11.15
N ILE A 72 -17.70 -15.77 11.68
CA ILE A 72 -16.42 -16.09 12.30
C ILE A 72 -16.69 -16.93 13.56
N PRO A 73 -16.19 -18.16 13.66
CA PRO A 73 -16.35 -18.98 14.86
C PRO A 73 -15.81 -18.24 16.08
N GLU A 74 -16.54 -18.30 17.19
CA GLU A 74 -16.10 -17.78 18.51
C GLU A 74 -15.92 -16.24 18.59
N MET A 75 -16.40 -15.48 17.59
CA MET A 75 -16.35 -14.01 17.61
C MET A 75 -17.77 -13.40 17.70
N PRO A 76 -18.07 -12.61 18.76
CA PRO A 76 -19.34 -11.92 18.94
C PRO A 76 -19.22 -10.48 18.42
N PRO A 77 -18.93 -10.31 17.12
CA PRO A 77 -20.07 -10.18 16.21
C PRO A 77 -20.11 -11.20 15.08
N ALA A 78 -21.33 -11.60 14.70
CA ALA A 78 -21.57 -12.51 13.58
C ALA A 78 -21.12 -11.94 12.22
N THR A 79 -20.98 -10.61 12.14
CA THR A 79 -20.42 -9.90 10.99
C THR A 79 -19.44 -8.85 11.48
N LEU A 80 -18.22 -8.90 10.96
CA LEU A 80 -17.19 -7.89 11.12
C LEU A 80 -17.18 -7.04 9.84
N SER A 81 -17.30 -5.73 9.99
CA SER A 81 -17.16 -4.80 8.86
C SER A 81 -16.14 -3.71 9.17
N ILE A 82 -15.21 -3.54 8.24
CA ILE A 82 -14.21 -2.49 8.23
C ILE A 82 -14.26 -1.84 6.86
N GLN A 83 -14.43 -0.52 6.84
CA GLN A 83 -14.33 0.28 5.62
C GLN A 83 -13.10 1.18 5.73
N VAL A 84 -12.33 1.27 4.65
CA VAL A 84 -11.20 2.17 4.52
C VAL A 84 -11.43 3.02 3.28
N ASP A 85 -11.66 4.31 3.49
CA ASP A 85 -11.69 5.30 2.41
C ASP A 85 -10.36 6.02 2.38
N ALA A 86 -9.60 5.83 1.32
CA ALA A 86 -8.30 6.47 1.15
C ALA A 86 -8.31 7.41 -0.06
N ALA A 87 -7.59 8.51 0.07
CA ALA A 87 -7.28 9.41 -1.02
C ALA A 87 -5.79 9.70 -0.99
N ALA A 88 -5.17 9.71 -2.15
CA ALA A 88 -3.76 10.05 -2.30
C ALA A 88 -3.59 11.04 -3.45
N ARG A 89 -2.57 11.88 -3.33
CA ARG A 89 -2.07 12.73 -4.42
C ARG A 89 -0.57 12.73 -4.39
N PHE A 90 0.03 12.82 -5.56
CA PHE A 90 1.47 12.90 -5.69
C PHE A 90 1.89 13.80 -6.84
N ALA A 91 3.12 14.30 -6.76
CA ALA A 91 3.86 14.93 -7.82
C ALA A 91 5.34 14.55 -7.69
N LEU A 92 5.98 14.28 -8.82
CA LEU A 92 7.40 14.01 -8.96
C LEU A 92 8.04 15.19 -9.68
N ASP A 93 9.20 15.63 -9.21
CA ASP A 93 10.05 16.52 -9.99
C ASP A 93 10.70 15.78 -11.17
N ASP A 94 11.40 16.53 -12.03
CA ASP A 94 12.02 15.96 -13.22
C ASP A 94 13.12 14.93 -12.90
N ALA A 95 13.84 15.10 -11.79
CA ALA A 95 14.92 14.21 -11.39
C ALA A 95 14.36 12.88 -10.84
N ALA A 96 13.37 12.95 -9.95
CA ALA A 96 12.66 11.79 -9.44
C ALA A 96 11.95 11.02 -10.55
N GLN A 97 11.30 11.73 -11.50
CA GLN A 97 10.68 11.08 -12.65
C GLN A 97 11.70 10.39 -13.55
N ALA A 98 12.82 11.05 -13.86
CA ALA A 98 13.88 10.46 -14.67
C ALA A 98 14.48 9.21 -14.00
N GLN A 99 14.75 9.28 -12.70
CA GLN A 99 15.26 8.15 -11.93
C GLN A 99 14.25 7.00 -11.88
N ARG A 100 12.97 7.30 -11.66
CA ARG A 100 11.89 6.30 -11.68
C ARG A 100 11.80 5.58 -13.02
N LEU A 101 11.85 6.32 -14.13
CA LEU A 101 11.82 5.73 -15.47
C LEU A 101 13.08 4.92 -15.78
N ALA A 102 14.25 5.37 -15.31
CA ALA A 102 15.51 4.63 -15.45
C ALA A 102 15.45 3.28 -14.73
N LEU A 103 14.95 3.25 -13.49
CA LEU A 103 14.74 2.01 -12.73
C LEU A 103 13.71 1.10 -13.40
N ALA A 104 12.60 1.65 -13.88
CA ALA A 104 11.54 0.86 -14.53
C ALA A 104 11.98 0.25 -15.89
N ALA A 105 12.94 0.87 -16.57
CA ALA A 105 13.51 0.37 -17.82
C ALA A 105 14.70 -0.58 -17.61
N MET A 106 15.14 -0.77 -16.36
CA MET A 106 16.30 -1.59 -16.04
C MET A 106 15.99 -3.08 -16.24
N PRO A 107 16.87 -3.85 -16.91
CA PRO A 107 16.72 -5.30 -16.99
C PRO A 107 16.71 -5.94 -15.59
N PRO A 108 15.97 -7.04 -15.36
CA PRO A 108 15.92 -7.68 -14.04
C PRO A 108 17.28 -8.07 -13.47
N ALA A 109 18.24 -8.46 -14.31
CA ALA A 109 19.61 -8.81 -13.87
C ALA A 109 20.41 -7.59 -13.38
N ASP A 110 20.19 -6.42 -13.99
CA ASP A 110 20.86 -5.17 -13.60
C ASP A 110 20.20 -4.61 -12.32
N LEU A 111 18.88 -4.76 -12.20
CA LEU A 111 18.16 -4.44 -10.97
C LEU A 111 18.62 -5.32 -9.81
N ALA A 112 18.82 -6.63 -10.06
CA ALA A 112 19.41 -7.56 -9.10
C ALA A 112 20.81 -7.10 -8.66
N ALA A 113 21.67 -6.75 -9.62
CA ALA A 113 23.02 -6.25 -9.32
C ALA A 113 23.02 -4.93 -8.53
N MET A 114 22.00 -4.07 -8.70
CA MET A 114 21.86 -2.84 -7.91
C MET A 114 21.57 -3.14 -6.43
N PHE A 115 20.96 -4.27 -6.10
CA PHE A 115 20.81 -4.71 -4.70
C PHE A 115 22.13 -5.10 -4.05
N ASP A 116 23.10 -5.55 -4.85
CA ASP A 116 24.46 -5.85 -4.40
C ASP A 116 25.35 -4.59 -4.33
N ASP A 117 24.83 -3.41 -4.71
CA ASP A 117 25.46 -2.09 -4.59
C ASP A 117 24.58 -1.15 -3.74
N PRO A 118 24.58 -1.31 -2.39
CA PRO A 118 23.74 -0.52 -1.50
C PRO A 118 23.89 1.00 -1.70
N PRO A 119 25.10 1.58 -1.90
CA PRO A 119 25.23 3.00 -2.23
C PRO A 119 24.43 3.41 -3.48
N ALA A 120 24.53 2.66 -4.58
CA ALA A 120 23.81 2.98 -5.81
C ALA A 120 22.28 2.88 -5.63
N LEU A 121 21.81 1.85 -4.90
CA LEU A 121 20.39 1.71 -4.56
C LEU A 121 19.90 2.88 -3.69
N MET A 122 20.67 3.28 -2.69
CA MET A 122 20.29 4.37 -1.78
C MET A 122 20.28 5.73 -2.49
N ASP A 123 21.25 6.01 -3.37
CA ASP A 123 21.25 7.23 -4.19
C ASP A 123 20.02 7.29 -5.11
N ALA A 124 19.65 6.16 -5.72
CA ALA A 124 18.46 6.04 -6.55
C ALA A 124 17.18 6.31 -5.76
N LEU A 125 17.04 5.70 -4.58
CA LEU A 125 15.88 5.88 -3.69
C LEU A 125 15.83 7.31 -3.13
N ALA A 126 16.96 7.87 -2.72
CA ALA A 126 17.04 9.23 -2.20
C ALA A 126 16.61 10.26 -3.26
N THR A 127 17.05 10.09 -4.51
CA THR A 127 16.63 10.96 -5.63
C THR A 127 15.12 10.93 -5.81
N ILE A 128 14.51 9.74 -5.76
CA ILE A 128 13.05 9.59 -5.89
C ILE A 128 12.34 10.23 -4.69
N LEU A 129 12.74 9.89 -3.47
CA LEU A 129 12.06 10.34 -2.25
C LEU A 129 12.16 11.84 -2.02
N THR A 130 13.31 12.45 -2.36
CA THR A 130 13.50 13.90 -2.24
C THR A 130 12.77 14.68 -3.33
N GLY A 131 12.64 14.14 -4.54
CA GLY A 131 11.85 14.76 -5.60
C GLY A 131 10.37 14.37 -5.61
N THR A 132 9.90 13.59 -4.62
CA THR A 132 8.49 13.21 -4.47
C THR A 132 7.79 14.11 -3.46
N HIS A 133 6.65 14.67 -3.88
CA HIS A 133 5.68 15.31 -3.01
C HIS A 133 4.41 14.47 -3.01
N ALA A 134 4.08 13.86 -1.88
CA ALA A 134 2.86 13.07 -1.76
C ALA A 134 2.04 13.48 -0.53
N ALA A 135 0.74 13.35 -0.62
CA ALA A 135 -0.15 13.45 0.53
C ALA A 135 -1.19 12.35 0.46
N THR A 136 -1.43 11.70 1.59
CA THR A 136 -2.42 10.64 1.72
C THR A 136 -3.34 10.94 2.90
N SER A 137 -4.60 10.58 2.77
CA SER A 137 -5.58 10.60 3.84
C SER A 137 -6.35 9.29 3.80
N ALA A 138 -6.38 8.56 4.90
CA ALA A 138 -7.15 7.33 5.04
C ALA A 138 -8.11 7.49 6.21
N GLN A 139 -9.40 7.28 5.97
CA GLN A 139 -10.41 7.14 6.99
C GLN A 139 -10.75 5.67 7.15
N VAL A 140 -10.48 5.12 8.33
CA VAL A 140 -10.89 3.76 8.68
C VAL A 140 -12.13 3.84 9.55
N THR A 141 -13.20 3.19 9.11
CA THR A 141 -14.45 3.03 9.84
C THR A 141 -14.62 1.57 10.22
N VAL A 142 -14.87 1.31 11.50
CA VAL A 142 -15.11 -0.02 12.06
C VAL A 142 -16.53 -0.08 12.64
N ALA A 143 -17.15 -1.25 12.54
CA ALA A 143 -18.44 -1.49 13.16
C ALA A 143 -18.39 -1.28 14.69
N PRO A 144 -19.39 -0.62 15.32
CA PRO A 144 -19.43 -0.42 16.77
C PRO A 144 -19.28 -1.72 17.57
N GLU A 145 -19.85 -2.81 17.08
CA GLU A 145 -19.81 -4.12 17.73
C GLU A 145 -18.37 -4.66 17.82
N LEU A 146 -17.51 -4.37 16.84
CA LEU A 146 -16.09 -4.73 16.89
C LEU A 146 -15.36 -3.91 17.95
N VAL A 147 -15.69 -2.62 18.09
CA VAL A 147 -15.12 -1.75 19.11
C VAL A 147 -15.49 -2.24 20.51
N ASP A 148 -16.77 -2.57 20.72
CA ASP A 148 -17.28 -3.11 21.98
C ASP A 148 -16.62 -4.43 22.32
N PHE A 149 -16.45 -5.32 21.33
CA PHE A 149 -15.74 -6.58 21.50
C PHE A 149 -14.28 -6.36 21.96
N ILE A 150 -13.54 -5.47 21.29
CA ILE A 150 -12.15 -5.17 21.68
C ILE A 150 -12.07 -4.63 23.11
N ALA A 151 -12.96 -3.70 23.47
CA ALA A 151 -13.01 -3.13 24.80
C ALA A 151 -13.31 -4.19 25.88
N ALA A 152 -14.25 -5.10 25.60
CA ALA A 152 -14.59 -6.21 26.48
C ALA A 152 -13.42 -7.19 26.64
N THR A 153 -12.75 -7.60 25.55
CA THR A 153 -11.58 -8.48 25.60
C THR A 153 -10.45 -7.88 26.42
N ALA A 154 -10.14 -6.59 26.21
CA ALA A 154 -9.10 -5.91 26.99
C ALA A 154 -9.44 -5.88 28.49
N ALA A 155 -10.72 -5.69 28.84
CA ALA A 155 -11.17 -5.73 30.24
C ALA A 155 -11.07 -7.15 30.85
N GLU A 156 -11.41 -8.19 30.11
CA GLU A 156 -11.27 -9.60 30.54
C GLU A 156 -9.80 -10.00 30.75
N GLU A 157 -8.89 -9.50 29.90
CA GLU A 157 -7.44 -9.68 30.05
C GLU A 157 -6.85 -8.88 31.23
N GLY A 158 -7.66 -8.11 31.95
CA GLY A 158 -7.26 -7.32 33.11
C GLY A 158 -6.56 -6.02 32.76
N ASP A 159 -6.67 -5.55 31.51
CA ASP A 159 -6.05 -4.33 31.01
C ASP A 159 -7.08 -3.44 30.29
N PRO A 160 -8.09 -2.94 31.03
CA PRO A 160 -9.18 -2.16 30.44
C PRO A 160 -8.66 -0.90 29.77
N ILE A 161 -9.18 -0.61 28.57
CA ILE A 161 -8.79 0.57 27.81
C ILE A 161 -9.32 1.81 28.55
N PRO A 162 -8.46 2.78 28.93
CA PRO A 162 -8.85 3.88 29.81
C PRO A 162 -9.55 5.04 29.09
N PHE A 163 -10.00 4.82 27.85
CA PHE A 163 -10.64 5.81 26.99
C PHE A 163 -11.61 5.13 26.01
N ASP A 164 -12.55 5.92 25.48
CA ASP A 164 -13.50 5.44 24.48
C ASP A 164 -12.79 5.27 23.13
N LEU A 165 -12.89 4.07 22.57
CA LEU A 165 -12.37 3.78 21.24
C LEU A 165 -13.31 4.37 20.17
N PRO A 166 -12.81 5.12 19.19
CA PRO A 166 -13.64 5.66 18.12
C PRO A 166 -14.01 4.57 17.11
N THR A 167 -15.18 4.68 16.51
CA THR A 167 -15.58 3.86 15.35
C THR A 167 -14.96 4.36 14.04
N THR A 168 -14.42 5.57 14.03
CA THR A 168 -13.78 6.17 12.86
C THR A 168 -12.45 6.79 13.26
N VAL A 169 -11.39 6.44 12.54
CA VAL A 169 -10.05 7.01 12.71
C VAL A 169 -9.60 7.56 11.38
N THR A 170 -9.09 8.80 11.36
CA THR A 170 -8.45 9.38 10.18
C THR A 170 -6.95 9.42 10.39
N LEU A 171 -6.20 8.91 9.41
CA LEU A 171 -4.75 9.01 9.31
C LEU A 171 -4.43 9.89 8.12
N GLU A 172 -3.56 10.87 8.31
CA GLU A 172 -3.03 11.66 7.19
C GLU A 172 -1.51 11.58 7.20
N THR A 173 -0.92 11.40 6.03
CA THR A 173 0.53 11.45 5.86
C THR A 173 0.92 12.36 4.71
N ARG A 174 2.14 12.88 4.76
CA ARG A 174 2.76 13.63 3.66
C ARG A 174 4.19 13.18 3.48
N LEU A 175 4.64 13.04 2.24
CA LEU A 175 6.06 12.95 1.90
C LEU A 175 6.42 14.27 1.23
N ASP A 176 7.43 14.95 1.75
CA ASP A 176 7.92 16.20 1.20
C ASP A 176 9.44 16.24 1.37
N ALA A 177 10.16 16.34 0.25
CA ALA A 177 11.63 16.44 0.24
C ALA A 177 12.34 15.36 1.09
N GLY A 178 11.89 14.09 0.99
CA GLY A 178 12.48 12.97 1.75
C GLY A 178 12.03 12.87 3.21
N THR A 179 11.22 13.81 3.69
CA THR A 179 10.63 13.76 5.04
C THR A 179 9.20 13.25 4.99
N VAL A 180 8.90 12.21 5.78
CA VAL A 180 7.52 11.75 5.99
C VAL A 180 6.94 12.40 7.24
N TYR A 181 5.83 13.07 7.06
CA TYR A 181 5.03 13.67 8.12
C TYR A 181 3.79 12.83 8.36
N VAL A 182 3.50 12.54 9.62
CA VAL A 182 2.26 11.87 10.05
C VAL A 182 1.46 12.82 10.92
N ASN A 183 0.17 12.98 10.60
CA ASN A 183 -0.75 13.79 11.38
C ASN A 183 -1.34 12.96 12.53
N PHE A 184 -1.12 13.40 13.76
CA PHE A 184 -1.67 12.80 14.97
C PHE A 184 -2.87 13.58 15.53
N SER A 185 -3.32 14.64 14.86
CA SER A 185 -4.41 15.50 15.36
C SER A 185 -5.70 14.73 15.56
N ALA A 186 -6.03 13.79 14.67
CA ALA A 186 -7.19 12.91 14.83
C ALA A 186 -7.08 11.95 16.03
N LEU A 187 -5.85 11.64 16.47
CA LEU A 187 -5.61 10.83 17.66
C LEU A 187 -5.63 11.65 18.95
N ALA A 188 -5.54 12.99 18.87
CA ALA A 188 -5.66 13.85 20.04
C ALA A 188 -7.04 13.73 20.70
N ASP A 189 -8.10 13.55 19.91
CA ASP A 189 -9.44 13.34 20.45
C ASP A 189 -9.57 12.01 21.21
N VAL A 190 -8.75 11.01 20.88
CA VAL A 190 -8.78 9.67 21.48
C VAL A 190 -7.80 9.54 22.64
N LEU A 191 -6.65 10.20 22.55
CA LEU A 191 -5.57 10.13 23.53
C LEU A 191 -5.50 11.45 24.32
N PRO A 192 -6.01 11.49 25.57
CA PRO A 192 -6.10 12.73 26.35
C PRO A 192 -4.77 13.47 26.52
N GLY A 193 -3.65 12.74 26.52
CA GLY A 193 -2.30 13.29 26.62
C GLY A 193 -1.84 14.08 25.40
N LEU A 194 -2.42 13.84 24.21
CA LEU A 194 -2.07 14.54 22.97
C LEU A 194 -2.87 15.83 22.77
N ARG A 195 -4.06 15.98 23.39
CA ARG A 195 -4.89 17.20 23.29
C ARG A 195 -4.16 18.47 23.72
N ALA A 196 -3.22 18.35 24.66
CA ALA A 196 -2.45 19.49 25.16
C ALA A 196 -1.46 20.05 24.13
N VAL A 197 -1.17 19.31 23.06
CA VAL A 197 -0.09 19.60 22.11
C VAL A 197 -0.63 20.17 20.78
N GLY A 198 -1.95 20.11 20.53
CA GLY A 198 -2.61 20.77 19.38
C GLY A 198 -2.55 19.97 18.08
N ASP A 199 -2.44 20.67 16.94
CA ASP A 199 -2.25 20.03 15.63
C ASP A 199 -0.82 19.48 15.53
N ILE A 200 -0.66 18.17 15.65
CA ILE A 200 0.65 17.52 15.72
C ILE A 200 0.96 16.83 14.39
N TRP A 201 1.92 17.39 13.65
CA TRP A 201 2.61 16.69 12.59
C TRP A 201 3.98 16.26 13.10
N LEU A 202 4.23 14.95 13.11
CA LEU A 202 5.57 14.41 13.38
C LEU A 202 6.25 14.14 12.05
N GLY A 203 7.38 14.82 11.81
CA GLY A 203 8.24 14.58 10.65
C GLY A 203 9.38 13.62 11.00
N VAL A 204 9.64 12.66 10.11
CA VAL A 204 10.82 11.80 10.14
C VAL A 204 11.52 11.92 8.79
N ASP A 205 12.77 12.36 8.82
CA ASP A 205 13.62 12.35 7.63
C ASP A 205 14.01 10.91 7.31
N ILE A 206 13.58 10.42 6.15
CA ILE A 206 13.78 9.02 5.75
C ILE A 206 15.18 8.80 5.20
N ILE A 207 15.84 9.83 4.65
CA ILE A 207 17.16 9.65 4.02
C ILE A 207 18.22 9.21 5.04
N PRO A 208 18.37 9.85 6.21
CA PRO A 208 19.29 9.39 7.25
C PRO A 208 18.91 8.02 7.83
N LEU A 209 17.62 7.66 7.81
CA LEU A 209 17.17 6.33 8.23
C LEU A 209 17.61 5.26 7.22
N LEU A 210 17.49 5.54 5.92
CA LEU A 210 17.99 4.68 4.86
C LEU A 210 19.52 4.53 4.95
N ASP A 211 20.25 5.62 5.16
CA ASP A 211 21.70 5.58 5.38
C ASP A 211 22.07 4.75 6.61
N PHE A 212 21.31 4.85 7.69
CA PHE A 212 21.51 4.04 8.89
C PHE A 212 21.22 2.55 8.64
N LEU A 213 20.19 2.23 7.86
CA LEU A 213 19.85 0.85 7.50
C LEU A 213 20.83 0.25 6.49
N ALA A 214 21.43 1.08 5.63
CA ALA A 214 22.43 0.71 4.64
C ALA A 214 23.86 0.74 5.19
N ALA A 215 24.08 1.40 6.34
CA ALA A 215 25.36 1.38 7.01
C ALA A 215 25.74 -0.07 7.34
N PRO A 216 26.96 -0.52 7.01
CA PRO A 216 27.39 -1.87 7.33
C PRO A 216 27.34 -2.03 8.85
N SER A 217 26.33 -2.76 9.33
CA SER A 217 26.34 -3.26 10.69
C SER A 217 27.39 -4.38 10.75
N ASP A 218 28.06 -4.58 11.89
CA ASP A 218 28.99 -5.72 12.08
C ASP A 218 28.31 -7.11 11.88
N ALA A 219 26.99 -7.13 11.64
CA ALA A 219 26.29 -8.23 11.00
C ALA A 219 26.15 -7.90 9.50
N ASP A 220 26.93 -8.58 8.67
CA ASP A 220 26.79 -8.60 7.21
C ASP A 220 25.34 -8.94 6.84
N LEU A 221 24.52 -7.93 6.53
CA LEU A 221 23.32 -8.13 5.72
C LEU A 221 23.80 -8.32 4.28
N ASP A 222 24.35 -9.49 4.01
CA ASP A 222 24.67 -9.92 2.66
C ASP A 222 23.35 -10.22 1.95
N VAL A 223 22.86 -9.26 1.17
CA VAL A 223 21.62 -9.37 0.40
C VAL A 223 21.66 -10.58 -0.55
N SER A 224 22.86 -11.01 -0.96
CA SER A 224 23.08 -12.20 -1.78
C SER A 224 22.89 -13.52 -1.02
N THR A 225 22.85 -13.48 0.33
CA THR A 225 22.53 -14.63 1.21
C THR A 225 21.06 -14.71 1.62
N LEU A 226 20.27 -13.68 1.30
CA LEU A 226 18.84 -13.71 1.52
C LEU A 226 18.23 -14.85 0.71
N SER A 227 17.39 -15.65 1.37
CA SER A 227 16.58 -16.63 0.69
C SER A 227 15.66 -15.95 -0.34
N PRO A 228 15.17 -16.69 -1.36
CA PRO A 228 14.20 -16.15 -2.32
C PRO A 228 12.98 -15.50 -1.66
N GLU A 229 12.53 -15.99 -0.50
CA GLU A 229 11.44 -15.40 0.27
C GLU A 229 11.83 -14.07 0.92
N GLU A 230 13.05 -13.95 1.44
CA GLU A 230 13.55 -12.70 2.02
C GLU A 230 13.82 -11.63 0.95
N GLN A 231 14.25 -12.04 -0.25
CA GLN A 231 14.36 -11.15 -1.40
C GLN A 231 12.99 -10.66 -1.88
N ILE A 232 11.97 -11.54 -1.86
CA ILE A 232 10.57 -11.15 -2.12
C ILE A 232 10.07 -10.18 -1.05
N GLN A 233 10.35 -10.44 0.23
CA GLN A 233 9.95 -9.57 1.33
C GLN A 233 10.66 -8.21 1.30
N LEU A 234 11.94 -8.17 0.93
CA LEU A 234 12.69 -6.94 0.74
C LEU A 234 12.19 -6.17 -0.49
N GLY A 235 11.90 -6.87 -1.60
CA GLY A 235 11.24 -6.29 -2.78
C GLY A 235 9.84 -5.75 -2.47
N GLN A 236 9.10 -6.37 -1.55
CA GLN A 236 7.81 -5.88 -1.04
C GLN A 236 7.98 -4.70 -0.06
N ALA A 237 9.01 -4.71 0.79
CA ALA A 237 9.31 -3.59 1.68
C ALA A 237 9.78 -2.35 0.89
N LEU A 238 10.54 -2.56 -0.19
CA LEU A 238 10.92 -1.51 -1.13
C LEU A 238 9.78 -1.13 -2.06
N SER A 239 8.81 -2.03 -2.31
CA SER A 239 7.58 -1.66 -3.02
C SER A 239 6.66 -0.75 -2.20
N VAL A 240 6.79 -0.77 -0.87
CA VAL A 240 6.17 0.24 0.02
C VAL A 240 6.86 1.60 -0.14
N VAL A 241 8.19 1.64 -0.30
CA VAL A 241 8.95 2.87 -0.63
C VAL A 241 8.64 3.35 -2.05
N SER A 242 8.39 2.41 -2.97
CA SER A 242 7.92 2.67 -4.33
C SER A 242 6.39 2.57 -4.46
N ALA A 243 5.62 2.85 -3.41
CA ALA A 243 4.15 2.88 -3.37
C ALA A 243 3.40 2.00 -4.42
N GLY A 244 3.71 0.70 -4.47
CA GLY A 244 3.24 -0.21 -5.51
C GLY A 244 1.81 -0.73 -5.36
N PHE A 245 1.02 -0.19 -4.42
CA PHE A 245 -0.31 -0.70 -4.11
C PHE A 245 -1.39 0.28 -4.57
N GLY A 246 -2.05 -0.03 -5.68
CA GLY A 246 -3.23 0.71 -6.16
C GLY A 246 -3.33 0.88 -7.68
N GLY A 247 -2.89 -0.08 -8.48
CA GLY A 247 -3.46 -0.26 -9.81
C GLY A 247 -4.79 -1.02 -9.72
N PRO A 248 -5.54 -1.20 -10.83
CA PRO A 248 -6.53 -2.26 -10.89
C PRO A 248 -5.86 -3.59 -10.47
N LEU A 249 -6.58 -4.43 -9.75
CA LEU A 249 -6.06 -5.67 -9.16
C LEU A 249 -5.33 -6.56 -10.19
N ALA A 250 -5.81 -6.57 -11.44
CA ALA A 250 -5.20 -7.32 -12.53
C ALA A 250 -3.76 -6.86 -12.87
N PRO A 251 -3.47 -5.57 -13.15
CA PRO A 251 -2.11 -5.03 -13.23
C PRO A 251 -1.22 -5.31 -12.00
N MET A 252 -1.77 -5.25 -10.79
CA MET A 252 -1.00 -5.53 -9.57
C MET A 252 -0.60 -7.00 -9.46
N LEU A 253 -1.54 -7.91 -9.73
CA LEU A 253 -1.27 -9.35 -9.76
C LEU A 253 -0.37 -9.74 -10.92
N ALA A 254 -0.48 -9.07 -12.06
CA ALA A 254 0.38 -9.26 -13.23
C ALA A 254 1.85 -8.94 -12.92
N ALA A 255 2.10 -7.92 -12.08
CA ALA A 255 3.45 -7.54 -11.65
C ALA A 255 4.01 -8.44 -10.53
N SER A 256 3.23 -9.39 -10.03
CA SER A 256 3.65 -10.29 -8.95
C SER A 256 4.42 -11.51 -9.48
N PRO A 257 5.43 -12.04 -8.75
CA PRO A 257 6.05 -13.32 -9.09
C PRO A 257 5.05 -14.49 -9.12
N TRP A 258 3.88 -14.33 -8.50
CA TRP A 258 2.80 -15.33 -8.50
C TRP A 258 1.77 -15.13 -9.62
N ALA A 259 1.99 -14.18 -10.53
CA ALA A 259 1.02 -13.81 -11.57
C ALA A 259 0.50 -15.03 -12.36
N ALA A 260 1.40 -15.92 -12.77
CA ALA A 260 1.06 -17.13 -13.52
C ALA A 260 0.26 -18.16 -12.70
N GLN A 261 0.42 -18.17 -11.37
CA GLN A 261 -0.30 -19.07 -10.49
C GLN A 261 -1.67 -18.53 -10.12
N VAL A 262 -1.82 -17.20 -10.01
CA VAL A 262 -3.10 -16.56 -9.68
C VAL A 262 -3.97 -16.36 -10.92
N ALA A 263 -3.38 -16.12 -12.10
CA ALA A 263 -4.09 -15.84 -13.35
C ALA A 263 -5.22 -16.84 -13.71
N PRO A 264 -5.07 -18.18 -13.52
CA PRO A 264 -6.14 -19.13 -13.80
C PRO A 264 -7.40 -18.94 -12.95
N PHE A 265 -7.27 -18.25 -11.81
CA PHE A 265 -8.35 -17.97 -10.87
C PHE A 265 -8.90 -16.55 -11.01
N LEU A 266 -8.41 -15.79 -12.00
CA LEU A 266 -8.88 -14.45 -12.30
C LEU A 266 -9.94 -14.47 -13.39
N VAL A 267 -10.98 -13.67 -13.17
CA VAL A 267 -11.95 -13.29 -14.19
C VAL A 267 -11.87 -11.77 -14.35
N VAL A 268 -11.63 -11.31 -15.58
CA VAL A 268 -11.66 -9.89 -15.91
C VAL A 268 -12.77 -9.66 -16.92
N GLU A 269 -13.72 -8.78 -16.60
CA GLU A 269 -14.83 -8.44 -17.48
C GLU A 269 -14.97 -6.93 -17.62
N ARG A 270 -15.37 -6.47 -18.81
CA ARG A 270 -15.72 -5.08 -19.05
C ARG A 270 -17.15 -4.83 -18.60
N LEU A 271 -17.33 -3.86 -17.72
CA LEU A 271 -18.63 -3.37 -17.33
C LEU A 271 -19.09 -2.26 -18.28
N GLU A 272 -20.26 -1.68 -18.01
CA GLU A 272 -20.70 -0.49 -18.72
C GLU A 272 -19.67 0.64 -18.57
N ASP A 273 -19.32 1.24 -19.70
CA ASP A 273 -18.44 2.40 -19.74
C ASP A 273 -19.09 3.57 -19.00
N GLY A 274 -18.26 4.40 -18.38
CA GLY A 274 -18.67 5.52 -17.55
C GLY A 274 -18.25 6.86 -18.08
N VAL A 275 -18.55 7.89 -17.28
CA VAL A 275 -18.01 9.24 -17.43
C VAL A 275 -17.47 9.69 -16.09
N ILE A 276 -16.19 10.05 -16.05
CA ILE A 276 -15.53 10.64 -14.88
C ILE A 276 -14.99 12.00 -15.31
N ASP A 277 -15.36 13.06 -14.57
CA ASP A 277 -14.97 14.45 -14.85
C ASP A 277 -15.19 14.90 -16.31
N GLY A 278 -16.30 14.45 -16.91
CA GLY A 278 -16.67 14.76 -18.29
C GLY A 278 -15.86 14.02 -19.36
N ARG A 279 -15.04 13.04 -18.98
CA ARG A 279 -14.29 12.18 -19.89
C ARG A 279 -14.89 10.77 -19.91
N ALA A 280 -14.98 10.19 -21.11
CA ALA A 280 -15.40 8.80 -21.26
C ALA A 280 -14.37 7.86 -20.61
N THR A 281 -14.85 6.86 -19.89
CA THR A 281 -14.01 5.88 -19.19
C THR A 281 -14.46 4.46 -19.49
N ALA A 282 -13.51 3.55 -19.69
CA ALA A 282 -13.81 2.12 -19.70
C ALA A 282 -13.74 1.56 -18.28
N THR A 283 -14.69 0.70 -17.92
CA THR A 283 -14.79 0.12 -16.57
C THR A 283 -14.50 -1.38 -16.64
N PHE A 284 -13.62 -1.86 -15.78
CA PHE A 284 -13.26 -3.29 -15.70
C PHE A 284 -13.48 -3.81 -14.29
N LEU A 285 -14.14 -4.97 -14.18
CA LEU A 285 -14.22 -5.75 -12.95
C LEU A 285 -13.20 -6.87 -13.00
N THR A 286 -12.42 -7.02 -11.93
CA THR A 286 -11.51 -8.16 -11.73
C THR A 286 -11.98 -8.93 -10.50
N THR A 287 -12.25 -10.22 -10.68
CA THR A 287 -12.68 -11.14 -9.62
C THR A 287 -11.64 -12.23 -9.44
N ILE A 288 -11.33 -12.60 -8.20
CA ILE A 288 -10.51 -13.77 -7.87
C ILE A 288 -11.40 -14.84 -7.25
N ASP A 289 -11.35 -16.07 -7.79
CA ASP A 289 -11.93 -17.23 -7.13
C ASP A 289 -10.97 -17.78 -6.07
N TYR A 290 -11.08 -17.23 -4.86
CA TYR A 290 -10.27 -17.70 -3.72
C TYR A 290 -10.57 -19.15 -3.33
N ALA A 291 -11.78 -19.65 -3.55
CA ALA A 291 -12.11 -21.02 -3.19
C ALA A 291 -11.37 -22.00 -4.11
N ALA A 292 -11.35 -21.72 -5.41
CA ALA A 292 -10.59 -22.50 -6.38
C ALA A 292 -9.07 -22.35 -6.15
N LEU A 293 -8.59 -21.12 -5.88
CA LEU A 293 -7.18 -20.86 -5.59
C LEU A 293 -6.68 -21.64 -4.37
N LEU A 294 -7.43 -21.64 -3.26
CA LEU A 294 -7.04 -22.33 -2.02
C LEU A 294 -7.19 -23.86 -2.09
N GLN A 295 -7.98 -24.37 -3.04
CA GLN A 295 -8.13 -25.81 -3.29
C GLN A 295 -7.17 -26.33 -4.36
N SER A 296 -6.46 -25.44 -5.05
CA SER A 296 -5.40 -25.80 -5.99
C SER A 296 -4.21 -26.39 -5.23
N PRO A 297 -3.67 -27.54 -5.67
CA PRO A 297 -2.49 -28.16 -5.06
C PRO A 297 -1.22 -27.32 -5.24
#